data_AF-A0A7S0DH40-F1
#
_entry.id   AF-A0A7S0DH40-F1
#
_cell.length_a   1.000
_cell.length_b   1.000
_cell.length_c   1.000
_cell.angle_alpha   90.00
_cell.angle_beta   90.00
_cell.angle_gamma   90.00
#
_symmetry.space_group_name_H-M   'P 1'
#
loop_
_entity.id
_entity.type
_entity.pdbx_description
1 polymer ?
#
loop_
_entity_poly.entity_id
_entity_poly.type
_entity_poly.pdbx_seq_one_letter_code
_entity_poly.pdbx_strand_id
1 'polypeptide(L)'
;MADIVTQLQDSVNEINGLFYNTAGVLQRDARPASTKDGELGDDLPEGGVDEKQIAEFATAVVASSRKIDALASALPEVELDTEAQLERIRALQRENDELEKELADELRRADDMLTRVTAAFEAATDAALVSDDDPKKDAS
;
A
#
# COMPACT_ATOMS: atom_id res chain seq x y z
N MET A 1 7.42 -3.01 -1.49
CA MET A 1 5.97 -2.87 -1.76
C MET A 1 5.70 -3.72 -2.98
N ALA A 2 5.15 -4.93 -2.78
CA ALA A 2 4.88 -5.85 -3.88
C ALA A 2 3.58 -5.44 -4.57
N ASP A 3 3.48 -5.62 -5.88
CA ASP A 3 2.24 -5.42 -6.61
C ASP A 3 1.14 -6.37 -6.10
N ILE A 4 -0.12 -5.98 -6.27
CA ILE A 4 -1.26 -6.75 -5.74
C ILE A 4 -1.32 -8.16 -6.34
N VAL A 5 -0.90 -8.34 -7.59
CA VAL A 5 -0.81 -9.66 -8.23
C VAL A 5 0.26 -10.52 -7.56
N THR A 6 1.43 -9.94 -7.24
CA THR A 6 2.48 -10.64 -6.49
C THR A 6 2.00 -11.02 -5.09
N GLN A 7 1.31 -10.12 -4.39
CA GLN A 7 0.75 -10.42 -3.06
C GLN A 7 -0.28 -11.54 -3.09
N LEU A 8 -1.08 -11.62 -4.16
CA LEU A 8 -2.03 -12.71 -4.37
C LEU A 8 -1.30 -14.04 -4.58
N GLN A 9 -0.27 -14.05 -5.43
CA GLN A 9 0.56 -15.25 -5.67
C GLN A 9 1.23 -15.75 -4.39
N ASP A 10 1.79 -14.84 -3.58
CA ASP A 10 2.41 -15.19 -2.30
C ASP A 10 1.37 -15.76 -1.32
N SER A 11 0.18 -15.18 -1.26
CA SER A 11 -0.91 -15.66 -0.39
C SER A 11 -1.44 -17.04 -0.82
N VAL A 12 -1.48 -17.31 -2.12
CA VAL A 12 -1.82 -18.64 -2.66
C VAL A 12 -0.73 -19.67 -2.32
N ASN A 13 0.54 -19.29 -2.39
CA ASN A 13 1.62 -20.18 -1.95
C ASN A 13 1.57 -20.45 -0.44
N GLU A 14 1.26 -19.44 0.36
CA GLU A 14 1.08 -19.54 1.81
C GLU A 14 -0.05 -20.52 2.17
N ILE A 15 -1.24 -20.38 1.56
CA ILE A 15 -2.37 -21.29 1.84
C ILE A 15 -2.07 -22.73 1.39
N ASN A 16 -1.36 -22.91 0.27
CA ASN A 16 -0.92 -24.24 -0.16
C ASN A 16 0.01 -24.87 0.88
N GLY A 17 0.97 -24.10 1.40
CA GLY A 17 1.84 -24.54 2.49
C GLY A 17 1.07 -24.93 3.74
N LEU A 18 0.04 -24.15 4.11
CA LEU A 18 -0.85 -24.49 5.22
C LEU A 18 -1.58 -25.81 4.97
N PHE A 19 -2.14 -26.03 3.78
CA PHE A 19 -2.82 -27.29 3.46
C PHE A 19 -1.89 -28.51 3.59
N TYR A 20 -0.69 -28.45 3.02
CA TYR A 20 0.26 -29.57 3.11
C TYR A 20 0.73 -29.83 4.54
N ASN A 21 1.04 -28.77 5.29
CA ASN A 21 1.50 -28.90 6.67
C ASN A 21 0.39 -29.42 7.58
N THR A 22 -0.82 -28.86 7.49
CA THR A 22 -1.97 -29.31 8.26
C THR A 22 -2.31 -30.76 7.92
N ALA A 23 -2.48 -31.11 6.64
CA ALA A 23 -2.78 -32.48 6.25
C ALA A 23 -1.67 -33.46 6.68
N GLY A 24 -0.40 -33.06 6.54
CA GLY A 24 0.75 -33.85 6.96
C GLY A 24 0.78 -34.11 8.46
N VAL A 25 0.52 -33.09 9.29
CA VAL A 25 0.43 -33.25 10.74
C VAL A 25 -0.75 -34.14 11.12
N LEU A 26 -1.93 -33.92 10.54
CA LEU A 26 -3.11 -34.75 10.77
C LEU A 26 -2.86 -36.23 10.45
N GLN A 27 -2.17 -36.51 9.35
CA GLN A 27 -1.84 -37.89 8.95
C GLN A 27 -0.74 -38.52 9.80
N ARG A 28 0.31 -37.76 10.13
CA ARG A 28 1.42 -38.23 10.96
C ARG A 28 0.95 -38.63 12.36
N ASP A 29 0.06 -37.82 12.93
CA ASP A 29 -0.43 -37.99 14.29
C ASP A 29 -1.78 -38.73 14.33
N ALA A 30 -2.26 -39.22 13.19
CA ALA A 30 -3.46 -40.04 13.12
C ALA A 30 -3.31 -41.29 14.00
N ARG A 31 -4.38 -41.61 14.72
CA ARG A 31 -4.50 -42.84 15.51
C ARG A 31 -5.74 -43.61 15.06
N PRO A 32 -5.77 -44.94 15.23
CA PRO A 32 -6.95 -45.73 14.92
C PRO A 32 -8.16 -45.21 15.70
N ALA A 33 -9.28 -45.03 15.02
CA ALA A 33 -10.55 -44.71 15.68
C ALA A 33 -10.97 -45.89 16.58
N SER A 34 -11.54 -45.56 17.74
CA SER A 34 -12.15 -46.59 18.59
C SER A 34 -13.44 -47.11 17.92
N THR A 35 -13.75 -48.38 18.12
CA THR A 35 -15.03 -48.96 17.66
C THR A 35 -15.77 -49.58 18.84
N LYS A 36 -17.08 -49.33 18.94
CA LYS A 36 -17.98 -50.04 19.87
C LYS A 36 -19.06 -50.74 19.06
N ASP A 37 -19.21 -52.04 19.28
CA ASP A 37 -20.23 -52.89 18.61
C ASP A 37 -20.21 -52.83 17.06
N GLY A 38 -19.04 -52.58 16.45
CA GLY A 38 -18.87 -52.49 15.00
C GLY A 38 -19.13 -51.11 14.41
N GLU A 39 -19.51 -50.12 15.22
CA GLU A 39 -19.64 -48.73 14.83
C GLU A 39 -18.39 -47.93 15.21
N LEU A 40 -18.04 -46.94 14.38
CA LEU A 40 -16.95 -46.00 14.66
C LEU A 40 -17.37 -45.05 15.80
N GLY A 41 -16.50 -44.89 16.80
CA GLY A 41 -16.67 -43.88 17.83
C GLY A 41 -16.40 -42.48 17.28
N ASP A 42 -17.09 -41.48 17.85
CA ASP A 42 -17.01 -40.06 17.44
C ASP A 42 -15.87 -39.31 18.16
N ASP A 43 -15.33 -39.90 19.23
CA ASP A 43 -14.27 -39.30 20.04
C ASP A 43 -12.91 -39.34 19.32
N LEU A 44 -12.16 -38.23 19.42
CA LEU A 44 -10.79 -38.19 18.96
C LEU A 44 -9.92 -39.17 19.77
N PRO A 45 -9.10 -40.00 19.10
CA PRO A 45 -8.27 -41.00 19.77
C PRO A 45 -7.17 -40.36 20.63
N GLU A 46 -6.98 -40.87 21.85
CA GLU A 46 -5.97 -40.37 22.79
C GLU A 46 -4.54 -40.44 22.22
N GLY A 47 -3.76 -39.38 22.44
CA GLY A 47 -2.37 -39.28 21.97
C GLY A 47 -2.22 -39.07 20.45
N GLY A 48 -3.32 -38.73 19.77
CA GLY A 48 -3.34 -38.17 18.42
C GLY A 48 -3.48 -36.64 18.42
N VAL A 49 -4.04 -36.09 17.34
CA VAL A 49 -4.32 -34.65 17.21
C VAL A 49 -5.51 -34.28 18.09
N ASP A 50 -5.40 -33.17 18.81
CA ASP A 50 -6.50 -32.63 19.62
C ASP A 50 -7.42 -31.68 18.84
N GLU A 51 -8.61 -31.46 19.37
CA GLU A 51 -9.62 -30.58 18.76
C GLU A 51 -9.13 -29.13 18.63
N LYS A 52 -8.28 -28.69 19.57
CA LYS A 52 -7.73 -27.33 19.57
C LYS A 52 -6.79 -27.12 18.38
N GLN A 53 -5.90 -28.07 18.10
CA GLN A 53 -5.01 -28.05 16.95
C GLN A 53 -5.79 -28.07 15.63
N ILE A 54 -6.84 -28.89 15.55
CA ILE A 54 -7.74 -28.92 14.38
C ILE A 54 -8.40 -27.54 14.18
N ALA A 55 -8.91 -26.95 15.26
CA ALA A 55 -9.54 -25.63 15.21
C ALA A 55 -8.54 -24.52 14.85
N GLU A 56 -7.31 -24.57 15.37
CA GLU A 56 -6.23 -23.63 15.01
C GLU A 56 -5.88 -23.73 13.52
N PHE A 57 -5.74 -24.95 12.98
CA PHE A 57 -5.50 -25.16 11.55
C PHE A 57 -6.66 -24.67 10.68
N ALA A 58 -7.90 -25.01 11.03
CA ALA A 58 -9.08 -24.54 10.31
C ALA A 58 -9.16 -23.01 10.32
N THR A 59 -8.87 -22.38 11.46
CA THR A 59 -8.84 -20.93 11.60
C THR A 59 -7.76 -20.31 10.71
N ALA A 60 -6.57 -20.88 10.67
CA ALA A 60 -5.47 -20.41 9.83
C ALA A 60 -5.81 -20.50 8.33
N VAL A 61 -6.40 -21.61 7.88
CA VAL A 61 -6.83 -21.79 6.48
C VAL A 61 -7.93 -20.79 6.11
N VAL A 62 -8.95 -20.61 6.96
CA VAL A 62 -10.03 -19.66 6.71
C VAL A 62 -9.51 -18.21 6.68
N ALA A 63 -8.61 -17.85 7.60
CA ALA A 63 -7.99 -16.53 7.63
C ALA A 63 -7.19 -16.27 6.34
N SER A 64 -6.40 -17.25 5.89
CA SER A 64 -5.64 -17.16 4.64
C SER A 64 -6.55 -17.05 3.41
N SER A 65 -7.63 -17.83 3.36
CA SER A 65 -8.63 -17.74 2.29
C SER A 65 -9.28 -16.35 2.22
N ARG A 66 -9.67 -15.78 3.36
CA ARG A 66 -10.26 -14.43 3.41
C ARG A 66 -9.29 -13.35 2.93
N LYS A 67 -7.99 -13.50 3.22
CA LYS A 67 -6.95 -12.61 2.71
C LYS A 67 -6.86 -12.67 1.19
N ILE A 68 -6.93 -13.86 0.60
CA ILE A 68 -6.98 -14.06 -0.86
C ILE A 68 -8.22 -13.38 -1.44
N ASP A 69 -9.40 -13.57 -0.85
CA ASP A 69 -10.64 -12.95 -1.32
C ASP A 69 -10.57 -11.41 -1.27
N ALA A 70 -9.99 -10.86 -0.21
CA ALA A 70 -9.80 -9.42 -0.06
C ALA A 70 -8.84 -8.86 -1.13
N LEU A 71 -7.73 -9.56 -1.39
CA LEU A 71 -6.77 -9.19 -2.43
C LEU A 71 -7.39 -9.29 -3.83
N ALA A 72 -8.15 -10.35 -4.10
CA ALA A 72 -8.86 -10.53 -5.36
C ALA A 72 -9.91 -9.42 -5.59
N SER A 73 -10.63 -9.03 -4.53
CA SER A 73 -11.63 -7.94 -4.59
C SER A 73 -11.00 -6.56 -4.78
N ALA A 74 -9.73 -6.40 -4.38
CA ALA A 74 -8.98 -5.16 -4.54
C ALA A 74 -8.25 -5.06 -5.90
N LEU A 75 -8.35 -6.09 -6.76
CA LEU A 75 -7.80 -6.02 -8.11
C LEU A 75 -8.50 -4.90 -8.89
N PRO A 76 -7.74 -4.02 -9.57
CA PRO A 76 -8.33 -3.00 -10.42
C PRO A 76 -9.09 -3.65 -11.57
N GLU A 77 -10.17 -3.00 -12.01
CA GLU A 77 -10.91 -3.43 -13.20
C GLU A 77 -9.98 -3.36 -14.41
N VAL A 78 -9.61 -4.53 -14.93
CA VAL A 78 -8.80 -4.64 -16.14
C VAL A 78 -9.76 -4.63 -17.32
N GLU A 79 -9.77 -3.53 -18.08
CA GLU A 79 -10.38 -3.54 -19.42
C GLU A 79 -9.66 -4.60 -20.25
N LEU A 80 -10.36 -5.65 -20.70
CA LEU A 80 -9.73 -6.75 -21.43
C LEU A 80 -9.22 -6.35 -22.83
N ASP A 81 -9.54 -5.13 -23.28
CA ASP A 81 -9.05 -4.57 -24.53
C ASP A 81 -7.75 -3.78 -24.30
N THR A 82 -6.64 -4.31 -24.80
CA THR A 82 -5.33 -3.68 -24.71
C THR A 82 -5.27 -2.34 -25.45
N GLU A 83 -6.02 -2.17 -26.54
CA GLU A 83 -5.98 -0.93 -27.31
C GLU A 83 -6.66 0.22 -26.53
N ALA A 84 -7.80 -0.04 -25.90
CA ALA A 84 -8.45 0.91 -24.99
C ALA A 84 -7.54 1.32 -23.83
N GLN A 85 -6.82 0.37 -23.24
CA GLN A 85 -5.83 0.66 -22.18
C GLN A 85 -4.69 1.57 -22.70
N LEU A 86 -4.16 1.30 -23.89
CA LEU A 86 -3.10 2.10 -24.50
C LEU A 86 -3.57 3.52 -24.81
N GLU A 87 -4.78 3.69 -25.33
CA GLU A 87 -5.37 5.01 -25.56
C GLU A 87 -5.57 5.78 -24.26
N ARG A 88 -6.02 5.10 -23.19
CA ARG A 88 -6.13 5.71 -21.85
C ARG A 88 -4.77 6.16 -21.32
N ILE A 89 -3.72 5.37 -21.49
CA ILE A 89 -2.35 5.75 -21.11
C ILE A 89 -1.90 6.98 -21.90
N ARG A 90 -2.12 7.02 -23.22
CA ARG A 90 -1.77 8.17 -24.07
C ARG A 90 -2.52 9.43 -23.65
N ALA A 91 -3.80 9.32 -23.30
CA ALA A 91 -4.60 10.45 -22.82
C ALA A 91 -4.03 11.00 -21.51
N LEU A 92 -3.74 10.13 -20.53
CA LEU A 92 -3.14 10.53 -19.26
C LEU A 92 -1.75 11.17 -19.43
N GLN A 93 -0.95 10.68 -20.38
CA GLN A 93 0.35 11.29 -20.69
C GLN A 93 0.20 12.72 -21.23
N ARG A 94 -0.74 12.94 -22.16
CA ARG A 94 -1.01 14.28 -22.68
C ARG A 94 -1.49 15.25 -21.59
N GLU A 95 -2.41 14.80 -20.73
CA GLU A 95 -2.89 15.59 -19.61
C GLU A 95 -1.75 15.96 -18.65
N ASN A 96 -0.85 15.01 -18.37
CA ASN A 96 0.31 15.25 -17.52
C ASN A 96 1.26 16.29 -18.16
N ASP A 97 1.58 16.15 -19.45
CA ASP A 97 2.43 17.10 -20.18
C ASP A 97 1.83 18.53 -20.21
N GLU A 98 0.51 18.66 -20.26
CA GLU A 98 -0.19 19.94 -20.19
C GLU A 98 -0.11 20.55 -18.79
N LEU A 99 -0.38 19.76 -17.75
CA LEU A 99 -0.27 20.18 -16.35
C LEU A 99 1.17 20.55 -15.97
N GLU A 100 2.17 19.84 -16.49
CA GLU A 100 3.59 20.18 -16.28
C GLU A 100 3.93 21.57 -16.82
N LYS A 101 3.41 21.93 -18.00
CA LYS A 101 3.62 23.27 -18.57
C LYS A 101 2.92 24.35 -17.77
N GLU A 102 1.68 24.11 -17.36
CA GLU A 102 0.92 25.04 -16.53
C GLU A 102 1.65 25.27 -15.19
N LEU A 103 2.09 24.19 -14.55
CA LEU A 103 2.87 24.26 -13.31
C LEU A 103 4.17 25.04 -13.50
N ALA A 104 4.90 24.82 -14.61
CA ALA A 104 6.14 25.52 -14.89
C ALA A 104 5.94 27.03 -15.11
N ASP A 105 4.84 27.43 -15.75
CA ASP A 105 4.52 28.84 -15.96
C ASP A 105 4.08 29.52 -14.65
N GLU A 106 3.31 28.83 -13.81
CA GLU A 106 2.89 29.34 -12.51
C GLU A 106 4.10 29.50 -11.56
N LEU A 107 5.01 28.52 -11.54
CA LEU A 107 6.27 28.62 -10.80
C LEU A 107 7.12 29.80 -11.27
N ARG A 108 7.19 30.05 -12.58
CA ARG A 108 7.94 31.21 -13.13
C ARG A 108 7.34 32.53 -12.66
N ARG A 109 6.01 32.65 -12.66
CA ARG A 109 5.31 33.85 -12.15
C ARG A 109 5.53 34.06 -10.66
N ALA A 110 5.50 32.98 -9.88
CA ALA A 110 5.76 33.04 -8.45
C ALA A 110 7.20 33.49 -8.16
N ASP A 111 8.18 33.00 -8.93
CA ASP A 111 9.60 33.37 -8.79
C ASP A 111 9.84 34.85 -9.16
N ASP A 112 9.23 35.33 -10.24
CA ASP A 112 9.26 36.74 -10.62
C ASP A 112 8.65 37.65 -9.54
N MET A 113 7.53 37.22 -8.95
CA MET A 113 6.86 37.95 -7.88
C MET A 113 7.73 38.00 -6.62
N LEU A 114 8.33 36.87 -6.24
CA LEU A 114 9.21 36.78 -5.08
C LEU A 114 10.44 37.67 -5.26
N THR A 115 11.06 37.65 -6.45
CA THR A 115 12.19 38.53 -6.79
C THR A 115 11.82 40.00 -6.62
N ARG A 116 10.64 40.41 -7.10
CA ARG A 116 10.16 41.80 -6.95
C ARG A 116 9.91 42.19 -5.50
N VAL A 117 9.32 41.30 -4.70
CA VAL A 117 9.06 41.54 -3.27
C VAL A 117 10.38 41.65 -2.50
N THR A 118 11.33 40.75 -2.75
CA THR A 118 12.66 40.80 -2.13
C THR A 118 13.40 42.09 -2.50
N ALA A 119 13.41 42.49 -3.77
CA ALA A 119 14.04 43.74 -4.20
C ALA A 119 13.38 44.98 -3.58
N ALA A 120 12.05 45.00 -3.47
CA ALA A 120 11.33 46.08 -2.79
C ALA A 120 11.64 46.12 -1.29
N PHE A 121 11.79 44.95 -0.66
CA PHE A 121 12.17 44.84 0.75
C PHE A 121 13.61 45.32 0.99
N GLU A 122 14.57 44.89 0.16
CA GLU A 122 15.95 45.39 0.19
C GLU A 122 16.00 46.92 0.04
N ALA A 123 15.32 47.47 -0.97
CA ALA A 123 15.27 48.92 -1.18
C ALA A 123 14.64 49.68 0.00
N ALA A 124 13.59 49.13 0.63
CA ALA A 124 12.98 49.73 1.81
C ALA A 124 13.90 49.65 3.03
N THR A 125 14.65 48.57 3.18
CA THR A 125 15.61 48.36 4.27
C THR A 125 16.81 49.29 4.13
N ASP A 126 17.36 49.44 2.92
CA ASP A 126 18.42 50.39 2.60
C ASP A 126 17.98 51.84 2.83
N ALA A 127 16.75 52.19 2.41
CA ALA A 127 16.20 53.52 2.65
C ALA A 127 16.02 53.81 4.15
N ALA A 128 15.62 52.82 4.95
CA ALA A 128 15.50 52.96 6.40
C ALA A 128 16.89 53.12 7.06
N LEU A 129 17.89 52.33 6.65
CA LEU A 129 19.27 52.44 7.15
C LEU A 129 19.91 53.78 6.79
N VAL A 130 19.74 54.28 5.56
CA VAL A 130 20.24 55.60 5.13
C VAL A 130 19.53 56.74 5.88
N SER A 131 18.27 56.56 6.28
CA SER A 131 17.56 57.57 7.08
C SER A 131 17.97 57.63 8.55
N ASP A 132 18.52 56.52 9.09
CA ASP A 132 19.09 56.47 10.45
C ASP A 132 20.58 56.88 10.48
N ASP A 133 21.31 56.72 9.35
CA ASP A 133 22.72 57.11 9.17
C ASP A 133 22.91 58.56 8.68
N ASP A 134 22.12 59.52 9.16
CA ASP A 134 22.33 60.95 8.90
C ASP A 134 23.05 61.65 10.09
N PRO A 135 24.37 61.43 10.32
CA PRO A 135 25.12 62.18 11.32
C PRO A 135 25.55 63.51 10.70
N LYS A 136 24.61 64.45 10.54
CA LYS A 136 24.90 65.90 10.40
C LYS A 136 23.63 66.76 10.42
N LYS A 137 23.11 66.97 11.62
CA LYS A 137 22.63 68.30 12.04
C LYS A 137 23.36 68.73 13.30
N ASP A 138 24.67 68.95 13.17
CA ASP A 138 25.38 69.86 14.06
C ASP A 138 25.46 71.24 13.38
N ALA A 139 25.28 72.28 14.20
CA ALA A 139 25.54 73.71 13.96
C ALA A 139 24.48 74.52 13.19
N SER A 140 23.59 75.18 13.95
CA SER A 140 23.47 76.64 13.95
C SER A 140 22.96 77.16 15.29
#